data_AF-A0AAW7IM27-F1
#
_entry.id   AF-A0AAW7IM27-F1
#
_cell.length_a   1.000
_cell.length_b   1.000
_cell.length_c   1.000
_cell.angle_alpha   90.00
_cell.angle_beta   90.00
_cell.angle_gamma   90.00
#
_symmetry.space_group_name_H-M   'P 1'
#
loop_
_entity.id
_entity.type
_entity.pdbx_description
1 polymer ?
#
loop_
_entity_poly.entity_id
_entity_poly.type
_entity_poly.pdbx_seq_one_letter_code
_entity_poly.pdbx_strand_id
1 'polypeptide(L)'
;MRKSFKQYGQTLHLVGGNLVYVSNMIYPIYSNGIISDYNQYCLDIKNAISVSQSSLQSLETISPPYILVTEHELLIKTFNDILDCLNSLISRVENAVPTELKENDIKEEISKFLVIQDSLTNITMCLIEKINSQPRG
;
A
#
# COMPACT_ATOMS: atom_id res chain seq x y z
N MET A 1 -10.75 4.86 26.32
CA MET A 1 -9.49 5.46 25.84
C MET A 1 -8.37 4.43 25.65
N ARG A 2 -7.83 3.76 26.69
CA ARG A 2 -6.73 2.77 26.49
C ARG A 2 -7.07 1.57 25.58
N LYS A 3 -8.31 1.06 25.62
CA LYS A 3 -8.76 -0.04 24.73
C LYS A 3 -8.84 0.36 23.25
N SER A 4 -9.30 1.58 22.94
CA SER A 4 -9.42 2.07 21.56
C SER A 4 -8.05 2.35 20.94
N PHE A 5 -7.11 2.92 21.70
CA PHE A 5 -5.72 3.08 21.25
C PHE A 5 -5.03 1.75 20.96
N LYS A 6 -5.25 0.73 21.80
CA LYS A 6 -4.69 -0.62 21.57
C LYS A 6 -5.23 -1.24 20.28
N GLN A 7 -6.54 -1.22 20.09
CA GLN A 7 -7.18 -1.76 18.87
C GLN A 7 -6.69 -1.01 17.63
N TYR A 8 -6.66 0.32 17.68
CA TYR A 8 -6.15 1.15 16.59
C TYR A 8 -4.69 0.83 16.24
N GLY A 9 -3.81 0.72 17.24
CA GLY A 9 -2.41 0.36 17.04
C GLY A 9 -2.22 -1.05 16.47
N GLN A 10 -3.05 -2.02 16.89
CA GLN A 10 -3.04 -3.37 16.32
C GLN A 10 -3.43 -3.36 14.84
N THR A 11 -4.45 -2.58 14.47
CA THR A 11 -4.84 -2.45 13.06
C THR A 11 -3.76 -1.76 12.24
N LEU A 12 -3.16 -0.68 12.75
CA LEU A 12 -2.03 -0.04 12.05
C LEU A 12 -0.85 -0.99 11.85
N HIS A 13 -0.55 -1.84 12.83
CA HIS A 13 0.51 -2.84 12.70
C HIS A 13 0.21 -3.87 11.60
N LEU A 14 -1.03 -4.38 11.55
CA LEU A 14 -1.47 -5.29 10.50
C LEU A 14 -1.38 -4.64 9.12
N VAL A 15 -1.95 -3.45 8.98
CA VAL A 15 -1.96 -2.68 7.73
C VAL A 15 -0.54 -2.35 7.28
N GLY A 16 0.37 -2.01 8.20
CA GLY A 16 1.78 -1.80 7.90
C GLY A 16 2.49 -3.06 7.40
N GLY A 17 2.20 -4.23 7.98
CA GLY A 17 2.72 -5.51 7.49
C GLY A 17 2.22 -5.85 6.08
N ASN A 18 0.95 -5.60 5.83
CA ASN A 18 0.33 -5.78 4.51
C ASN A 18 0.96 -4.86 3.44
N LEU A 19 1.28 -3.62 3.80
CA LEU A 19 1.96 -2.70 2.91
C LEU A 19 3.36 -3.20 2.49
N VAL A 20 4.13 -3.76 3.43
CA VAL A 20 5.44 -4.38 3.12
C VAL A 20 5.29 -5.59 2.19
N TYR A 21 4.24 -6.39 2.39
CA TYR A 21 3.92 -7.47 1.45
C TYR A 21 3.64 -6.91 0.04
N VAL A 22 2.77 -5.90 -0.08
CA VAL A 22 2.44 -5.25 -1.35
C VAL A 22 3.69 -4.69 -2.04
N SER A 23 4.57 -4.00 -1.31
CA SER A 23 5.79 -3.42 -1.89
C SER A 23 6.73 -4.48 -2.47
N ASN A 24 6.72 -5.70 -1.92
CA ASN A 24 7.55 -6.79 -2.43
C ASN A 24 6.97 -7.45 -3.68
N MET A 25 5.66 -7.33 -3.93
CA MET A 25 4.95 -8.00 -5.02
C MET A 25 4.88 -7.17 -6.31
N ILE A 26 5.02 -5.84 -6.21
CA ILE A 26 4.87 -4.94 -7.38
C ILE A 26 6.10 -4.89 -8.30
N TYR A 27 7.23 -5.46 -7.89
CA TYR A 27 8.46 -5.46 -8.68
C TYR A 27 8.63 -6.79 -9.44
N PRO A 28 8.51 -6.80 -10.77
CA PRO A 28 8.70 -8.01 -11.56
C PRO A 28 10.17 -8.43 -11.62
N ILE A 29 10.38 -9.75 -11.75
CA ILE A 29 11.71 -10.33 -11.99
C ILE A 29 11.92 -10.48 -13.50
N TYR A 30 12.97 -9.88 -14.05
CA TYR A 30 13.28 -9.95 -15.48
C TYR A 30 14.32 -11.04 -15.82
N SER A 31 14.12 -11.70 -16.96
CA SER A 31 15.06 -12.62 -17.60
C SER A 31 15.13 -12.27 -19.08
N ASN A 32 16.32 -11.93 -19.57
CA ASN A 32 16.55 -11.45 -20.94
C ASN A 32 15.65 -10.26 -21.36
N GLY A 33 15.33 -9.37 -20.42
CA GLY A 33 14.52 -8.16 -20.68
C GLY A 33 13.01 -8.41 -20.75
N ILE A 34 12.56 -9.64 -20.47
CA ILE A 34 11.15 -10.03 -20.38
C ILE A 34 10.85 -10.45 -18.94
N ILE A 35 9.61 -10.32 -18.48
CA ILE A 35 9.21 -10.85 -17.17
C ILE A 35 9.39 -12.37 -17.15
N SER A 36 10.15 -12.85 -16.17
CA SER A 36 10.60 -14.25 -16.08
C SER A 36 9.44 -15.23 -15.90
N ASP A 37 8.45 -14.85 -15.10
CA ASP A 37 7.20 -15.58 -14.90
C ASP A 37 6.02 -14.61 -14.91
N TYR A 38 5.48 -14.41 -16.11
CA TYR A 38 4.35 -13.49 -16.33
C TYR A 38 3.10 -13.88 -15.54
N ASN A 39 2.78 -15.18 -15.48
CA ASN A 39 1.57 -15.65 -14.80
C ASN A 39 1.69 -15.45 -13.30
N GLN A 40 2.85 -15.76 -12.72
CA GLN A 40 3.09 -15.51 -11.31
C GLN A 40 3.04 -14.02 -10.99
N TYR A 41 3.65 -13.16 -11.82
CA TYR A 41 3.58 -11.71 -11.61
C TYR A 41 2.15 -11.16 -11.65
N CYS A 42 1.31 -11.64 -12.56
CA CYS A 42 -0.12 -11.30 -12.58
C CYS A 42 -0.84 -11.74 -11.30
N LEU A 43 -0.52 -12.93 -10.77
CA LEU A 43 -1.07 -13.42 -9.49
C LEU A 43 -0.60 -12.57 -8.31
N ASP A 44 0.67 -12.18 -8.29
CA ASP A 44 1.26 -11.36 -7.24
C ASP A 44 0.59 -9.98 -7.17
N ILE A 45 0.34 -9.32 -8.30
CA ILE A 45 -0.41 -8.05 -8.34
C ILE A 45 -1.86 -8.25 -7.86
N LYS A 46 -2.54 -9.33 -8.28
CA LYS A 46 -3.92 -9.63 -7.82
C LYS A 46 -3.97 -9.87 -6.31
N ASN A 47 -2.99 -10.56 -5.76
CA ASN A 47 -2.87 -10.75 -4.31
C ASN A 47 -2.61 -9.42 -3.60
N ALA A 48 -1.73 -8.58 -4.16
CA ALA A 48 -1.48 -7.24 -3.62
C ALA A 48 -2.74 -6.37 -3.62
N ILE A 49 -3.58 -6.45 -4.65
CA ILE A 49 -4.90 -5.78 -4.69
C ILE A 49 -5.78 -6.28 -3.55
N SER A 50 -5.95 -7.60 -3.41
CA SER A 50 -6.79 -8.19 -2.37
C SER A 50 -6.33 -7.80 -0.95
N VAL A 51 -5.02 -7.84 -0.70
CA VAL A 51 -4.42 -7.44 0.58
C VAL A 51 -4.61 -5.93 0.85
N SER A 52 -4.49 -5.10 -0.19
CA SER A 52 -4.72 -3.66 -0.08
C SER A 52 -6.19 -3.34 0.20
N GLN A 53 -7.14 -4.05 -0.42
CA GLN A 53 -8.58 -3.92 -0.14
C GLN A 53 -8.91 -4.29 1.30
N SER A 54 -8.36 -5.42 1.79
CA SER A 54 -8.54 -5.83 3.19
C SER A 54 -7.96 -4.80 4.18
N SER A 55 -6.83 -4.21 3.83
CA SER A 55 -6.20 -3.16 4.63
C SER A 55 -7.03 -1.88 4.67
N LEU A 56 -7.57 -1.46 3.52
CA LEU A 56 -8.47 -0.32 3.41
C LEU A 56 -9.74 -0.55 4.25
N GLN A 57 -10.39 -1.71 4.10
CA GLN A 57 -11.56 -2.07 4.89
C GLN A 57 -11.26 -2.05 6.41
N SER A 58 -10.08 -2.53 6.80
CA SER A 58 -9.66 -2.51 8.20
C SER A 58 -9.48 -1.08 8.72
N LEU A 59 -9.00 -0.15 7.90
CA LEU A 59 -8.89 1.27 8.25
C LEU A 59 -10.28 1.93 8.33
N GLU A 60 -11.16 1.69 7.35
CA GLU A 60 -12.50 2.29 7.31
C GLU A 60 -13.41 1.86 8.46
N THR A 61 -13.17 0.69 9.05
CA THR A 61 -14.01 0.11 10.10
C THR A 61 -13.53 0.41 11.52
N ILE A 62 -12.30 0.89 11.70
CA ILE A 62 -11.78 1.28 13.02
C ILE A 62 -12.07 2.75 13.31
N SER A 63 -12.27 3.08 14.58
CA SER A 63 -12.33 4.48 15.02
C SER A 63 -10.95 4.96 15.47
N PRO A 64 -10.36 5.98 14.81
CA PRO A 64 -9.10 6.54 15.28
C PRO A 64 -9.28 7.27 16.61
N PRO A 65 -8.23 7.34 17.45
CA PRO A 65 -8.18 8.32 18.52
C PRO A 65 -8.36 9.74 17.98
N TYR A 66 -9.05 10.61 18.70
CA TYR A 66 -9.40 11.96 18.23
C TYR A 66 -8.19 12.77 17.73
N ILE A 67 -7.02 12.59 18.34
CA ILE A 67 -5.77 13.28 17.95
C ILE A 67 -5.23 12.82 16.59
N LEU A 68 -5.62 11.64 16.10
CA LEU A 68 -5.10 10.98 14.90
C LEU A 68 -6.10 10.95 13.73
N VAL A 69 -7.25 11.62 13.86
CA VAL A 69 -8.32 11.58 12.83
C VAL A 69 -7.79 12.03 11.46
N THR A 70 -7.04 13.13 11.42
CA THR A 70 -6.48 13.66 10.17
C THR A 70 -5.53 12.67 9.50
N GLU A 71 -4.59 12.09 10.25
CA GLU A 71 -3.66 11.11 9.70
C GLU A 71 -4.36 9.82 9.28
N HIS A 72 -5.42 9.45 9.99
CA HIS A 72 -6.22 8.29 9.65
C HIS A 72 -6.95 8.47 8.31
N GLU A 73 -7.56 9.64 8.08
CA GLU A 73 -8.19 9.99 6.80
C GLU A 73 -7.15 10.00 5.65
N LEU A 74 -5.96 10.53 5.91
CA LEU A 74 -4.86 10.50 4.94
C LEU A 74 -4.39 9.07 4.64
N LEU A 75 -4.30 8.19 5.65
CA LEU A 75 -4.00 6.78 5.44
C LEU A 75 -5.05 6.11 4.54
N ILE A 76 -6.34 6.31 4.82
CA ILE A 76 -7.44 5.77 3.99
C ILE A 76 -7.29 6.26 2.54
N LYS A 77 -7.06 7.56 2.35
CA LYS A 77 -6.84 8.12 1.00
C LYS A 77 -5.65 7.45 0.31
N THR A 78 -4.51 7.32 1.00
CA THR A 78 -3.31 6.73 0.40
C THR A 78 -3.47 5.24 0.08
N PHE A 79 -4.26 4.50 0.87
CA PHE A 79 -4.63 3.11 0.51
C PHE A 79 -5.55 3.02 -0.71
N ASN A 80 -6.42 4.00 -0.93
CA ASN A 80 -7.17 4.11 -2.19
C ASN A 80 -6.21 4.39 -3.37
N ASP A 81 -5.26 5.32 -3.20
CA ASP A 81 -4.25 5.63 -4.24
C ASP A 81 -3.40 4.38 -4.60
N ILE A 82 -3.07 3.54 -3.61
CA ILE A 82 -2.40 2.24 -3.83
C ILE A 82 -3.26 1.32 -4.69
N LEU A 83 -4.54 1.18 -4.35
CA LEU A 83 -5.45 0.32 -5.10
C LEU A 83 -5.60 0.79 -6.54
N ASP A 84 -5.74 2.09 -6.77
CA ASP A 84 -5.81 2.65 -8.13
C ASP A 84 -4.54 2.35 -8.93
N CYS A 85 -3.37 2.49 -8.31
CA CYS A 85 -2.10 2.15 -8.96
C CYS A 85 -1.99 0.65 -9.27
N LEU A 86 -2.37 -0.22 -8.34
CA LEU A 86 -2.34 -1.67 -8.56
C LEU A 86 -3.33 -2.11 -9.64
N ASN A 87 -4.53 -1.54 -9.67
CA ASN A 87 -5.55 -1.81 -10.69
C ASN A 87 -5.09 -1.32 -12.07
N SER A 88 -4.47 -0.14 -12.14
CA SER A 88 -3.85 0.36 -13.38
C SER A 88 -2.73 -0.56 -13.85
N LEU A 89 -1.88 -1.02 -12.92
CA LEU A 89 -0.78 -1.92 -13.22
C LEU A 89 -1.27 -3.27 -13.77
N ILE A 90 -2.18 -3.96 -13.08
CA ILE A 90 -2.69 -5.25 -13.56
C ILE A 90 -3.39 -5.10 -14.91
N SER A 91 -4.17 -4.02 -15.11
CA SER A 91 -4.83 -3.76 -16.38
C SER A 91 -3.80 -3.59 -17.52
N ARG A 92 -2.71 -2.87 -17.28
CA ARG A 92 -1.64 -2.71 -18.28
C ARG A 92 -0.95 -4.02 -18.58
N VAL A 93 -0.64 -4.81 -17.54
CA VAL A 93 0.02 -6.12 -17.68
C VAL A 93 -0.88 -7.08 -18.46
N GLU A 94 -2.15 -7.23 -18.07
CA GLU A 94 -3.10 -8.17 -18.70
C GLU A 94 -3.45 -7.83 -20.16
N ASN A 95 -3.37 -6.55 -20.53
CA ASN A 95 -3.62 -6.11 -21.91
C ASN A 95 -2.36 -6.12 -22.80
N ALA A 96 -1.19 -6.41 -22.24
CA ALA A 96 0.05 -6.49 -23.00
C ALA A 96 0.32 -7.92 -23.48
N VAL A 97 1.01 -8.04 -24.62
CA VAL A 97 1.60 -9.31 -25.02
C VAL A 97 2.81 -9.57 -24.10
N PRO A 98 2.90 -10.72 -23.39
CA PRO A 98 3.93 -10.95 -22.37
C PRO A 98 5.38 -10.74 -22.86
N THR A 99 5.66 -11.07 -24.12
CA THR A 99 6.98 -10.91 -24.75
C THR A 99 7.33 -9.49 -25.16
N GLU A 100 6.35 -8.58 -25.14
CA GLU A 100 6.50 -7.18 -25.55
C GLU A 100 6.52 -6.21 -24.37
N LEU A 101 6.12 -6.68 -23.18
CA LEU A 101 6.08 -5.90 -21.96
C LEU A 101 7.51 -5.71 -21.42
N LYS A 102 8.07 -4.52 -21.64
CA LYS A 102 9.41 -4.13 -21.21
C LYS A 102 9.37 -3.44 -19.86
N GLU A 103 10.54 -3.35 -19.23
CA GLU A 103 10.72 -2.65 -17.96
C GLU A 103 10.17 -1.22 -17.99
N ASN A 104 10.43 -0.48 -19.08
CA ASN A 104 9.95 0.90 -19.22
C ASN A 104 8.43 1.02 -19.26
N ASP A 105 7.71 -0.01 -19.70
CA ASP A 105 6.25 0.01 -19.82
C ASP A 105 5.57 -0.07 -18.45
N ILE A 106 6.28 -0.59 -17.44
CA ILE A 106 5.81 -0.77 -16.05
C ILE A 106 6.43 0.29 -15.12
N LYS A 107 7.57 0.86 -15.51
CA LYS A 107 8.33 1.83 -14.72
C LYS A 107 7.52 3.08 -14.39
N GLU A 108 6.64 3.52 -15.29
CA GLU A 108 5.75 4.65 -15.04
C GLU A 108 4.79 4.35 -13.86
N GLU A 109 4.15 3.19 -13.85
CA GLU A 109 3.26 2.72 -12.80
C GLU A 109 4.02 2.52 -11.48
N ILE A 110 5.20 1.90 -11.52
CA ILE A 110 6.07 1.75 -10.36
C ILE A 110 6.50 3.12 -9.80
N SER A 111 6.73 4.13 -10.65
CA SER A 111 7.10 5.47 -10.18
C SER A 111 5.99 6.16 -9.38
N LYS A 112 4.72 5.86 -9.67
CA LYS A 112 3.58 6.36 -8.88
C LYS A 112 3.57 5.78 -7.47
N PHE A 113 4.01 4.52 -7.30
CA PHE A 113 4.18 3.92 -5.97
C PHE A 113 5.22 4.64 -5.12
N LEU A 114 6.28 5.20 -5.70
CA LEU A 114 7.28 5.98 -4.96
C LEU A 114 6.66 7.25 -4.34
N VAL A 115 5.81 7.95 -5.10
CA VAL A 115 5.10 9.14 -4.60
C VAL A 115 4.15 8.77 -3.45
N ILE A 116 3.45 7.64 -3.57
CA ILE A 116 2.59 7.10 -2.53
C ILE A 116 3.41 6.72 -1.28
N GLN A 117 4.58 6.10 -1.46
CA GLN A 117 5.48 5.74 -0.37
C GLN A 117 5.98 6.96 0.40
N ASP A 118 6.31 8.05 -0.29
CA ASP A 118 6.69 9.32 0.35
C ASP A 118 5.51 9.90 1.16
N SER A 119 4.29 9.85 0.61
CA SER A 119 3.07 10.25 1.33
C SER A 119 2.87 9.44 2.61
N LEU A 120 2.98 8.10 2.52
CA LEU A 120 2.88 7.20 3.68
C LEU A 120 3.94 7.50 4.74
N THR A 121 5.17 7.77 4.31
CA THR A 121 6.28 8.12 5.22
C THR A 121 5.96 9.39 5.98
N ASN A 122 5.45 10.43 5.31
CA ASN A 122 5.06 11.67 5.96
C ASN A 122 3.91 11.46 6.95
N ILE A 123 2.87 10.72 6.55
CA ILE A 123 1.70 10.45 7.40
C ILE A 123 2.12 9.66 8.66
N THR A 124 2.97 8.64 8.49
CA THR A 124 3.45 7.82 9.62
C THR A 124 4.35 8.60 10.57
N MET A 125 5.19 9.50 10.07
CA MET A 125 5.97 10.42 10.91
C MET A 125 5.07 11.34 11.73
N CYS A 126 4.05 11.97 11.12
CA CYS A 126 3.07 12.78 11.84
C CYS A 126 2.32 11.99 12.92
N LEU A 127 1.93 10.74 12.64
CA LEU A 127 1.33 9.83 13.62
C LEU A 127 2.25 9.63 14.84
N ILE A 128 3.53 9.32 14.59
CA ILE A 128 4.52 9.07 15.64
C ILE A 128 4.74 10.32 16.49
N GLU A 129 4.88 11.49 15.88
CA GLU A 129 5.06 12.77 16.57
C GLU A 129 3.86 13.11 17.47
N LYS A 130 2.63 12.93 16.95
CA LYS A 130 1.40 13.17 17.71
C LYS A 130 1.25 12.22 18.89
N ILE A 131 1.64 10.96 18.73
CA ILE A 131 1.62 9.96 19.82
C ILE A 131 2.68 10.32 20.88
N ASN A 132 3.91 10.66 20.47
CA ASN A 132 5.02 10.95 21.39
C ASN A 132 4.86 12.26 22.15
N SER A 133 4.14 13.23 21.59
CA SER A 133 3.82 14.50 22.26
C SER A 133 2.68 14.39 23.28
N GLN A 134 1.99 13.24 23.38
CA GLN A 134 0.98 13.05 24.41
C GLN A 134 1.62 12.91 25.80
N PRO A 135 1.06 13.57 26.84
CA PRO A 135 1.52 13.38 28.21
C PRO A 135 1.39 11.90 28.59
N ARG A 136 2.47 11.32 29.09
CA ARG A 136 2.48 9.97 29.66
C ARG A 136 1.78 10.02 31.03
N GLY A 137 0.45 9.96 31.01
CA GLY A 137 -0.39 9.83 32.20
C GLY A 137 -0.36 8.45 32.82
#